data_AF-A0A9E2M0X8-F1
#
_entry.id   AF-A0A9E2M0X8-F1
#
_cell.length_a   1.000
_cell.length_b   1.000
_cell.length_c   1.000
_cell.angle_alpha   90.00
_cell.angle_beta   90.00
_cell.angle_gamma   90.00
#
_symmetry.space_group_name_H-M   'P 1'
#
loop_
_entity.id
_entity.type
_entity.pdbx_description
1 polymer ?
#
loop_
_entity_poly.entity_id
_entity_poly.type
_entity_poly.pdbx_seq_one_letter_code
_entity_poly.pdbx_strand_id
1 'polypeptide(L)'
;ETDNLKFRENPPDRCYYCKTELFSKLTDIAQARNIKWICDGTNTDDLGDFRPGLKAVKEKNVRSPLLEAGFSKQDVRDLSRHLNLPTWDKQSFACLSSRFPYGFGIEKDKLKKIDAAETLLRDSGFKYFRVRHHDENTVRIEVGKNEVARFFDDGLRETIVSEIKKLGFKYVTLDLEGYRTGSMNEIFSESEKQAHKL
;
A
#
# COMPACT_ATOMS: atom_id res chain seq x y z
N GLU A 1 4.57 -11.71 -7.85
CA GLU A 1 3.52 -10.66 -7.92
C GLU A 1 3.26 -10.20 -9.35
N THR A 2 4.16 -9.49 -10.04
CA THR A 2 3.92 -9.03 -11.43
C THR A 2 3.85 -10.16 -12.45
N ASP A 3 4.20 -11.39 -12.08
CA ASP A 3 4.09 -12.56 -12.96
C ASP A 3 2.68 -13.18 -12.91
N ASN A 4 1.85 -12.80 -11.92
CA ASN A 4 0.47 -13.24 -11.81
C ASN A 4 -0.44 -12.33 -12.65
N LEU A 5 -0.96 -12.87 -13.76
CA LEU A 5 -1.82 -12.15 -14.70
C LEU A 5 -3.03 -11.49 -14.02
N LYS A 6 -3.68 -12.18 -13.07
CA LYS A 6 -4.85 -11.64 -12.34
C LYS A 6 -4.50 -10.47 -11.43
N PHE A 7 -3.28 -10.46 -10.87
CA PHE A 7 -2.80 -9.31 -10.11
C PHE A 7 -2.49 -8.13 -11.04
N ARG A 8 -1.91 -8.40 -12.22
CA ARG A 8 -1.59 -7.36 -13.21
C ARG A 8 -2.81 -6.62 -13.73
N GLU A 9 -3.97 -7.26 -13.83
CA GLU A 9 -5.23 -6.61 -14.21
C GLU A 9 -5.73 -5.58 -13.17
N ASN A 10 -5.10 -5.53 -11.99
CA ASN A 10 -5.44 -4.63 -10.90
C ASN A 10 -6.94 -4.63 -10.50
N PRO A 11 -7.58 -5.80 -10.36
CA PRO A 11 -8.98 -5.84 -9.96
C PRO A 11 -9.16 -5.40 -8.49
N PRO A 12 -10.39 -5.09 -8.05
CA PRO A 12 -10.69 -4.75 -6.66
C PRO A 12 -10.13 -5.75 -5.63
N ASP A 13 -10.10 -7.03 -5.99
CA ASP A 13 -9.59 -8.15 -5.20
C ASP A 13 -8.10 -8.47 -5.44
N ARG A 14 -7.29 -7.59 -6.06
CA ARG A 14 -5.85 -7.87 -6.34
C ARG A 14 -5.06 -8.37 -5.13
N CYS A 15 -5.38 -7.88 -3.93
CA CYS A 15 -4.70 -8.27 -2.69
C CYS A 15 -4.91 -9.74 -2.36
N TYR A 16 -6.04 -10.33 -2.77
CA TYR A 16 -6.29 -11.76 -2.68
C TYR A 16 -5.30 -12.53 -3.57
N TYR A 17 -5.19 -12.20 -4.86
CA TYR A 17 -4.26 -12.88 -5.78
C TYR A 17 -2.80 -12.75 -5.35
N CYS A 18 -2.40 -11.55 -4.89
CA CYS A 18 -1.06 -11.29 -4.36
C CYS A 18 -0.77 -12.16 -3.12
N LYS A 19 -1.65 -12.16 -2.11
CA LYS A 19 -1.47 -12.98 -0.90
C LYS A 19 -1.51 -14.48 -1.20
N THR A 20 -2.38 -14.93 -2.11
CA THR A 20 -2.45 -16.35 -2.50
C THR A 20 -1.14 -16.83 -3.13
N GLU A 21 -0.51 -16.02 -4.00
CA GLU A 21 0.81 -16.33 -4.57
C GLU A 21 1.89 -16.35 -3.47
N LEU A 22 1.92 -15.32 -2.61
CA LEU A 22 2.87 -15.20 -1.50
C LEU A 22 2.81 -16.40 -0.56
N PHE A 23 1.61 -16.74 -0.08
CA PHE A 23 1.43 -17.85 0.85
C PHE A 23 1.71 -19.19 0.21
N SER A 24 1.43 -19.38 -1.09
CA SER A 24 1.82 -20.61 -1.79
C SER A 24 3.33 -20.82 -1.74
N LYS A 25 4.13 -19.77 -2.05
CA LYS A 25 5.59 -19.84 -1.97
C LYS A 25 6.10 -20.03 -0.54
N LEU A 26 5.46 -19.39 0.44
CA LEU A 26 5.82 -19.58 1.85
C LEU A 26 5.49 -21.00 2.34
N THR A 27 4.42 -21.62 1.84
CA THR A 27 4.08 -23.02 2.13
C THR A 27 5.19 -23.96 1.64
N ASP A 28 5.70 -23.76 0.43
CA ASP A 28 6.80 -24.59 -0.10
C ASP A 28 8.05 -24.48 0.77
N ILE A 29 8.39 -23.25 1.21
CA ILE A 29 9.53 -23.00 2.11
C ILE A 29 9.28 -23.63 3.49
N ALA A 30 8.07 -23.50 4.03
CA ALA A 30 7.72 -24.03 5.34
C ALA A 30 7.81 -25.56 5.35
N GLN A 31 7.33 -26.22 4.30
CA GLN A 31 7.46 -27.67 4.12
C GLN A 31 8.92 -28.10 4.04
N ALA A 32 9.73 -27.44 3.20
CA ALA A 32 11.15 -27.74 3.04
C ALA A 32 11.95 -27.57 4.35
N ARG A 33 11.50 -26.69 5.25
CA ARG A 33 12.14 -26.39 6.54
C ARG A 33 11.47 -27.03 7.74
N ASN A 34 10.45 -27.88 7.53
CA ASN A 34 9.66 -28.49 8.58
C ASN A 34 9.06 -27.47 9.58
N ILE A 35 8.65 -26.30 9.07
CA ILE A 35 7.97 -25.25 9.85
C ILE A 35 6.47 -25.52 9.80
N LYS A 36 5.86 -25.67 10.98
CA LYS A 36 4.45 -26.05 11.11
C LYS A 36 3.45 -24.95 10.72
N TRP A 37 3.79 -23.70 11.03
CA TRP A 37 2.84 -22.58 10.92
C TRP A 37 3.45 -21.42 10.15
N ILE A 38 2.65 -20.85 9.25
CA ILE A 38 2.89 -19.55 8.65
C ILE A 38 1.98 -18.57 9.38
N CYS A 39 2.53 -17.45 9.82
CA CYS A 39 1.78 -16.41 10.53
C CYS A 39 1.77 -15.10 9.73
N ASP A 40 0.67 -14.36 9.79
CA ASP A 40 0.60 -12.97 9.33
C ASP A 40 0.27 -11.99 10.47
N GLY A 41 0.37 -10.69 10.16
CA GLY A 41 0.18 -9.60 11.12
C GLY A 41 -1.24 -9.05 11.20
N THR A 42 -2.26 -9.82 10.78
CA THR A 42 -3.66 -9.36 10.84
C THR A 42 -4.07 -9.12 12.30
N ASN A 43 -4.74 -8.00 12.57
CA ASN A 43 -5.24 -7.56 13.88
C ASN A 43 -6.75 -7.21 13.81
N THR A 44 -7.38 -6.90 14.95
CA THR A 44 -8.85 -6.71 15.02
C THR A 44 -9.37 -5.51 14.21
N ASP A 45 -8.59 -4.44 14.06
CA ASP A 45 -8.97 -3.27 13.24
C ASP A 45 -9.09 -3.62 11.75
N ASP A 46 -8.48 -4.71 11.30
CA ASP A 46 -8.51 -5.15 9.91
C ASP A 46 -9.85 -5.79 9.52
N LEU A 47 -10.71 -6.13 10.49
CA LEU A 47 -12.01 -6.78 10.25
C LEU A 47 -13.08 -5.84 9.68
N GLY A 48 -12.97 -4.52 9.93
CA GLY A 48 -13.94 -3.53 9.48
C GLY A 48 -13.70 -2.96 8.08
N ASP A 49 -12.59 -3.34 7.44
CA ASP A 49 -12.09 -2.74 6.21
C ASP A 49 -12.25 -3.71 5.03
N PHE A 50 -12.34 -3.19 3.79
CA PHE A 50 -12.41 -4.03 2.60
C PHE A 50 -11.06 -4.71 2.36
N ARG A 51 -10.93 -5.96 2.82
CA ARG A 51 -9.67 -6.71 2.90
C ARG A 51 -9.77 -8.07 2.22
N PRO A 52 -9.85 -8.12 0.87
CA PRO A 52 -9.99 -9.38 0.12
C PRO A 52 -8.81 -10.34 0.37
N GLY A 53 -7.66 -9.82 0.80
CA GLY A 53 -6.52 -10.62 1.22
C GLY A 53 -6.77 -11.55 2.41
N LEU A 54 -7.77 -11.29 3.27
CA LEU A 54 -8.11 -12.17 4.40
C LEU A 54 -8.66 -13.52 3.93
N LYS A 55 -9.29 -13.56 2.75
CA LYS A 55 -9.73 -14.81 2.14
C LYS A 55 -8.54 -15.76 1.88
N ALA A 56 -7.45 -15.22 1.34
CA ALA A 56 -6.23 -15.99 1.07
C ALA A 56 -5.57 -16.53 2.36
N VAL A 57 -5.63 -15.76 3.46
CA VAL A 57 -5.13 -16.20 4.78
C VAL A 57 -5.87 -17.45 5.24
N LYS A 58 -7.21 -17.42 5.17
CA LYS A 58 -8.08 -18.55 5.55
C LYS A 58 -7.83 -19.77 4.65
N GLU A 59 -7.83 -19.60 3.34
CA GLU A 59 -7.66 -20.70 2.37
C GLU A 59 -6.29 -21.38 2.46
N LYS A 60 -5.23 -20.64 2.84
CA LYS A 60 -3.87 -21.17 2.96
C LYS A 60 -3.50 -21.63 4.37
N ASN A 61 -4.47 -21.72 5.29
CA ASN A 61 -4.26 -22.09 6.69
C ASN A 61 -3.16 -21.26 7.40
N VAL A 62 -3.08 -19.98 7.04
CA VAL A 62 -2.17 -19.03 7.69
C VAL A 62 -2.79 -18.57 9.01
N ARG A 63 -2.00 -18.56 10.08
CA ARG A 63 -2.42 -18.11 11.41
C ARG A 63 -2.28 -16.60 11.51
N SER A 64 -3.14 -15.98 12.31
CA SER A 64 -3.08 -14.54 12.59
C SER A 64 -3.04 -14.33 14.10
N PRO A 65 -1.89 -14.55 14.76
CA PRO A 65 -1.83 -14.62 16.23
C PRO A 65 -2.34 -13.36 16.93
N LEU A 66 -2.12 -12.18 16.33
CA LEU A 66 -2.59 -10.90 16.89
C LEU A 66 -4.12 -10.84 16.87
N LEU A 67 -4.74 -11.20 15.75
CA LEU A 67 -6.19 -11.31 15.62
C LEU A 67 -6.76 -12.40 16.56
N GLU A 68 -6.13 -13.57 16.62
CA GLU A 68 -6.53 -14.69 17.47
C GLU A 68 -6.48 -14.33 18.96
N ALA A 69 -5.55 -13.45 19.35
CA ALA A 69 -5.42 -12.92 20.70
C ALA A 69 -6.30 -11.67 20.97
N GLY A 70 -7.05 -11.19 19.97
CA GLY A 70 -7.92 -10.02 20.10
C GLY A 70 -7.20 -8.67 20.11
N PHE A 71 -5.95 -8.61 19.64
CA PHE A 71 -5.16 -7.38 19.64
C PHE A 71 -5.64 -6.41 18.56
N SER A 72 -5.87 -5.17 18.96
CA SER A 72 -5.97 -4.02 18.07
C SER A 72 -4.59 -3.53 17.64
N LYS A 73 -4.55 -2.66 16.64
CA LYS A 73 -3.36 -1.93 16.21
C LYS A 73 -2.76 -1.12 17.34
N GLN A 74 -3.59 -0.55 18.22
CA GLN A 74 -3.10 0.21 19.36
C GLN A 74 -2.41 -0.71 20.37
N ASP A 75 -2.99 -1.86 20.67
CA ASP A 75 -2.37 -2.87 21.55
C ASP A 75 -1.00 -3.32 21.01
N VAL A 76 -0.91 -3.55 19.70
CA VAL A 76 0.36 -3.90 19.03
C VAL A 76 1.40 -2.80 19.19
N ARG A 77 1.01 -1.52 19.05
CA ARG A 77 1.92 -0.37 19.21
C ARG A 77 2.40 -0.25 20.66
N ASP A 78 1.49 -0.37 21.62
CA ASP A 78 1.80 -0.22 23.05
C ASP A 78 2.70 -1.35 23.53
N LEU A 79 2.42 -2.60 23.13
CA LEU A 79 3.28 -3.74 23.45
C LEU A 79 4.64 -3.64 22.76
N SER A 80 4.67 -3.25 21.49
CA SER A 80 5.92 -3.02 20.74
C SER A 80 6.79 -1.97 21.41
N ARG A 81 6.18 -0.88 21.91
CA ARG A 81 6.87 0.17 22.68
C ARG A 81 7.36 -0.34 24.02
N HIS A 82 6.54 -1.10 24.76
CA HIS A 82 6.94 -1.71 26.02
C HIS A 82 8.14 -2.66 25.87
N LEU A 83 8.20 -3.39 24.75
CA LEU A 83 9.31 -4.28 24.39
C LEU A 83 10.51 -3.56 23.76
N ASN A 84 10.51 -2.21 23.71
CA ASN A 84 11.54 -1.39 23.08
C ASN A 84 11.84 -1.75 21.61
N LEU A 85 10.82 -2.20 20.87
CA LEU A 85 10.98 -2.48 19.45
C LEU A 85 11.02 -1.15 18.66
N PRO A 86 11.99 -0.93 17.76
CA PRO A 86 12.17 0.34 17.06
C PRO A 86 11.05 0.66 16.06
N THR A 87 10.15 -0.30 15.83
CA THR A 87 9.06 -0.21 14.85
C THR A 87 7.71 0.15 15.45
N TRP A 88 7.64 0.46 16.76
CA TRP A 88 6.37 0.75 17.45
C TRP A 88 5.59 1.91 16.82
N ASP A 89 6.27 2.95 16.31
CA ASP A 89 5.64 4.06 15.59
C ASP A 89 5.87 4.01 14.08
N LYS A 90 6.27 2.86 13.55
CA LYS A 90 6.46 2.71 12.10
C LYS A 90 5.09 2.85 11.40
N GLN A 91 5.06 3.71 10.39
CA GLN A 91 3.87 3.91 9.57
C GLN A 91 3.53 2.63 8.79
N SER A 92 2.24 2.34 8.66
CA SER A 92 1.76 1.25 7.81
C SER A 92 2.02 1.61 6.34
N PHE A 93 2.84 0.81 5.65
CA PHE A 93 3.08 0.95 4.23
C PHE A 93 2.06 0.12 3.44
N ALA A 94 1.33 0.76 2.53
CA ALA A 94 0.50 0.07 1.57
C ALA A 94 1.34 -0.34 0.34
N CYS A 95 1.00 -1.46 -0.28
CA CYS A 95 1.61 -1.93 -1.53
C CYS A 95 1.61 -0.83 -2.61
N LEU A 96 2.67 -0.74 -3.41
CA LEU A 96 2.78 0.24 -4.52
C LEU A 96 1.62 0.13 -5.51
N SER A 97 1.02 -1.06 -5.70
CA SER A 97 -0.18 -1.23 -6.54
C SER A 97 -1.35 -0.33 -6.13
N SER A 98 -1.45 0.06 -4.85
CA SER A 98 -2.48 0.99 -4.37
C SER A 98 -2.35 2.41 -4.94
N ARG A 99 -1.25 2.74 -5.63
CA ARG A 99 -1.06 4.04 -6.30
C ARG A 99 -1.74 4.08 -7.66
N PHE A 100 -2.22 2.95 -8.15
CA PHE A 100 -2.87 2.82 -9.46
C PHE A 100 -4.39 2.66 -9.26
N PRO A 101 -5.22 3.34 -10.07
CA PRO A 101 -6.66 3.11 -10.13
C PRO A 101 -6.96 1.65 -10.45
N TYR A 102 -8.03 1.12 -9.88
CA TYR A 102 -8.48 -0.24 -10.19
C TYR A 102 -8.74 -0.40 -11.70
N GLY A 103 -8.42 -1.59 -12.22
CA GLY A 103 -8.45 -1.89 -13.65
C GLY A 103 -7.26 -1.34 -14.44
N PHE A 104 -6.46 -0.43 -13.87
CA PHE A 104 -5.24 0.03 -14.52
C PHE A 104 -4.12 -1.00 -14.36
N GLY A 105 -3.59 -1.49 -15.48
CA GLY A 105 -2.60 -2.55 -15.51
C GLY A 105 -1.35 -2.28 -14.64
N ILE A 106 -1.05 -3.21 -13.73
CA ILE A 106 0.18 -3.19 -12.94
C ILE A 106 1.31 -3.85 -13.74
N GLU A 107 2.30 -3.03 -14.08
CA GLU A 107 3.50 -3.43 -14.78
C GLU A 107 4.75 -3.09 -13.97
N LYS A 108 5.79 -3.92 -14.09
CA LYS A 108 7.03 -3.76 -13.32
C LYS A 108 7.68 -2.40 -13.50
N ASP A 109 7.72 -1.90 -14.73
CA ASP A 109 8.36 -0.61 -15.01
C ASP A 109 7.53 0.58 -14.53
N LYS A 110 6.19 0.48 -14.57
CA LYS A 110 5.31 1.48 -13.96
C LYS A 110 5.47 1.53 -12.44
N LEU A 111 5.56 0.37 -11.78
CA LEU A 111 5.84 0.28 -10.35
C LEU A 111 7.19 0.93 -10.00
N LYS A 112 8.24 0.66 -10.77
CA LYS A 112 9.56 1.28 -10.57
C LYS A 112 9.53 2.80 -10.69
N LYS A 113 8.79 3.35 -11.66
CA LYS A 113 8.64 4.81 -11.82
C LYS A 113 7.97 5.42 -10.60
N ILE A 114 6.89 4.82 -10.10
CA ILE A 114 6.21 5.29 -8.90
C ILE A 114 7.10 5.16 -7.65
N ASP A 115 7.82 4.05 -7.50
CA ASP A 115 8.76 3.84 -6.39
C ASP A 115 9.90 4.86 -6.39
N ALA A 116 10.45 5.19 -7.57
CA ALA A 116 11.46 6.23 -7.72
C ALA A 116 10.90 7.62 -7.35
N ALA A 117 9.67 7.94 -7.77
CA ALA A 117 9.02 9.19 -7.42
C ALA A 117 8.72 9.29 -5.91
N GLU A 118 8.26 8.21 -5.27
CA GLU A 118 8.06 8.15 -3.81
C GLU A 118 9.39 8.21 -3.04
N THR A 119 10.46 7.65 -3.59
CA THR A 119 11.81 7.75 -3.04
C THR A 119 12.31 9.19 -3.05
N LEU A 120 12.10 9.93 -4.14
CA LEU A 120 12.45 11.34 -4.22
C LEU A 120 11.75 12.17 -3.13
N LEU A 121 10.44 11.95 -2.90
CA LEU A 121 9.70 12.66 -1.84
C LEU A 121 10.22 12.30 -0.45
N ARG A 122 10.53 11.02 -0.21
CA ARG A 122 11.16 10.56 1.04
C ARG A 122 12.49 11.26 1.28
N ASP A 123 13.35 11.31 0.27
CA ASP A 123 14.70 11.88 0.36
C ASP A 123 14.65 13.41 0.47
N SER A 124 13.57 14.04 -0.03
CA SER A 124 13.21 15.44 0.20
C SER A 124 12.63 15.70 1.60
N GLY A 125 12.53 14.67 2.45
CA GLY A 125 12.12 14.76 3.84
C GLY A 125 10.61 14.85 4.06
N PHE A 126 9.77 14.46 3.09
CA PHE A 126 8.32 14.32 3.34
C PHE A 126 8.06 13.11 4.23
N LYS A 127 7.17 13.25 5.22
CA LYS A 127 6.83 12.16 6.15
C LYS A 127 5.66 11.33 5.69
N TYR A 128 4.61 11.98 5.22
CA TYR A 128 3.43 11.33 4.66
C TYR A 128 3.35 11.68 3.19
N PHE A 129 3.46 10.69 2.31
CA PHE A 129 3.35 10.93 0.89
C PHE A 129 2.83 9.71 0.12
N ARG A 130 2.21 9.97 -1.03
CA ARG A 130 1.94 8.99 -2.09
C ARG A 130 2.09 9.65 -3.46
N VAL A 131 2.58 8.91 -4.43
CA VAL A 131 2.56 9.32 -5.84
C VAL A 131 1.54 8.44 -6.56
N ARG A 132 0.34 8.98 -6.81
CA ARG A 132 -0.74 8.29 -7.53
C ARG A 132 -0.51 8.39 -9.02
N HIS A 133 -0.60 7.26 -9.70
CA HIS A 133 -0.65 7.21 -11.15
C HIS A 133 -2.07 7.54 -11.59
N HIS A 134 -2.29 8.59 -12.38
CA HIS A 134 -3.64 8.91 -12.85
C HIS A 134 -3.90 8.34 -14.24
N ASP A 135 -2.96 8.59 -15.16
CA ASP A 135 -2.94 8.11 -16.54
C ASP A 135 -1.47 7.97 -16.99
N GLU A 136 -1.23 7.51 -18.23
CA GLU A 136 0.12 7.26 -18.77
C GLU A 136 1.09 8.47 -18.70
N ASN A 137 0.57 9.70 -18.58
CA ASN A 137 1.36 10.92 -18.57
C ASN A 137 1.25 11.72 -17.27
N THR A 138 0.34 11.35 -16.35
CA THR A 138 0.00 12.18 -15.19
C THR A 138 0.18 11.44 -13.88
N VAL A 139 0.90 12.08 -12.95
CA VAL A 139 0.95 11.67 -11.54
C VAL A 139 0.39 12.74 -10.63
N ARG A 140 -0.29 12.31 -9.57
CA ARG A 140 -0.78 13.15 -8.49
C ARG A 140 -0.06 12.84 -7.20
N ILE A 141 0.62 13.84 -6.66
CA ILE A 141 1.31 13.76 -5.37
C ILE A 141 0.31 14.07 -4.26
N GLU A 142 0.22 13.20 -3.27
CA GLU A 142 -0.47 13.43 -2.00
C GLU A 142 0.62 13.57 -0.93
N VAL A 143 0.63 14.65 -0.12
CA VAL A 143 1.54 14.79 1.04
C VAL A 143 0.78 15.10 2.31
N GLY A 144 1.40 14.97 3.49
CA GLY A 144 0.82 15.42 4.75
C GLY A 144 0.24 16.83 4.63
N LYS A 145 -0.95 17.08 5.20
CA LYS A 145 -1.67 18.37 5.03
C LYS A 145 -0.82 19.57 5.44
N ASN A 146 -0.05 19.43 6.51
CA ASN A 146 0.90 20.42 7.01
C ASN A 146 2.21 20.50 6.19
N GLU A 147 2.43 19.57 5.25
CA GLU A 147 3.60 19.52 4.38
C GLU A 147 3.32 20.10 2.98
N VAL A 148 2.05 20.34 2.62
CA VAL A 148 1.65 20.93 1.32
C VAL A 148 2.36 22.26 1.08
N ALA A 149 2.48 23.09 2.12
CA ALA A 149 3.12 24.40 2.02
C ALA A 149 4.60 24.34 1.61
N ARG A 150 5.28 23.21 1.84
CA ARG A 150 6.70 23.04 1.51
C ARG A 150 6.96 23.07 0.01
N PHE A 151 5.96 22.78 -0.82
CA PHE A 151 6.07 22.93 -2.28
C PHE A 151 6.26 24.39 -2.73
N PHE A 152 6.14 25.35 -1.83
CA PHE A 152 6.40 26.76 -2.11
C PHE A 152 7.76 27.23 -1.57
N ASP A 153 8.54 26.32 -0.94
CA ASP A 153 9.93 26.60 -0.56
C ASP A 153 10.81 26.69 -1.82
N ASP A 154 11.79 27.58 -1.79
CA ASP A 154 12.64 27.90 -2.94
C ASP A 154 13.30 26.64 -3.55
N GLY A 155 13.00 26.35 -4.82
CA GLY A 155 13.65 25.33 -5.63
C GLY A 155 13.22 23.88 -5.40
N LEU A 156 12.46 23.58 -4.32
CA LEU A 156 12.02 22.22 -4.02
C LEU A 156 11.04 21.71 -5.10
N ARG A 157 10.05 22.52 -5.44
CA ARG A 157 9.04 22.17 -6.46
C ARG A 157 9.66 21.97 -7.83
N GLU A 158 10.57 22.83 -8.24
CA GLU A 158 11.27 22.76 -9.52
C GLU A 158 12.08 21.46 -9.60
N THR A 159 12.77 21.10 -8.52
CA THR A 159 13.51 19.84 -8.40
C THR A 159 12.59 18.64 -8.53
N ILE A 160 11.50 18.59 -7.74
CA ILE A 160 10.54 17.48 -7.76
C ILE A 160 9.92 17.30 -9.15
N VAL A 161 9.46 18.39 -9.76
CA VAL A 161 8.84 18.36 -11.09
C VAL A 161 9.85 17.89 -12.14
N SER A 162 11.08 18.39 -12.11
CA SER A 162 12.13 18.01 -13.04
C SER A 162 12.45 16.52 -12.96
N GLU A 163 12.71 15.99 -11.76
CA GLU A 163 13.06 14.59 -11.57
C GLU A 163 11.91 13.64 -11.91
N ILE A 164 10.67 13.97 -11.53
CA ILE A 164 9.51 13.13 -11.88
C ILE A 164 9.27 13.14 -13.40
N LYS A 165 9.49 14.27 -14.09
CA LYS A 165 9.38 14.31 -15.55
C LYS A 165 10.42 13.43 -16.25
N LYS A 166 11.64 13.30 -15.70
CA LYS A 166 12.66 12.36 -16.21
C LYS A 166 12.23 10.90 -16.13
N LEU A 167 11.30 10.56 -15.23
CA LEU A 167 10.70 9.22 -15.15
C LEU A 167 9.67 8.95 -16.27
N GLY A 168 9.36 9.95 -17.09
CA GLY A 168 8.50 9.86 -18.26
C GLY A 168 7.09 10.41 -18.09
N PHE A 169 6.78 11.05 -16.96
CA PHE A 169 5.51 11.77 -16.78
C PHE A 169 5.57 13.16 -17.41
N LYS A 170 4.47 13.60 -18.03
CA LYS A 170 4.37 14.96 -18.60
C LYS A 170 3.79 15.94 -17.59
N TYR A 171 2.88 15.46 -16.74
CA TYR A 171 2.16 16.26 -15.77
C TYR A 171 2.40 15.74 -14.35
N VAL A 172 2.81 16.66 -13.48
CA VAL A 172 3.00 16.42 -12.05
C VAL A 172 2.03 17.33 -11.33
N THR A 173 1.06 16.74 -10.64
CA THR A 173 -0.01 17.47 -9.94
C THR A 173 0.11 17.25 -8.44
N LEU A 174 -0.45 18.18 -7.66
CA LEU A 174 -0.50 18.11 -6.21
C LEU A 174 -1.97 18.01 -5.79
N ASP A 175 -2.27 17.03 -4.94
CA ASP A 175 -3.58 16.91 -4.32
C ASP A 175 -3.71 17.95 -3.20
N LEU A 176 -4.62 18.90 -3.38
CA LEU A 176 -4.85 20.00 -2.44
C LEU A 176 -5.51 19.54 -1.13
N GLU A 177 -6.19 18.39 -1.12
CA GLU A 177 -6.69 17.80 0.12
C GLU A 177 -5.58 17.13 0.95
N GLY A 178 -4.44 16.87 0.31
CA GLY A 178 -3.29 16.16 0.88
C GLY A 178 -3.54 14.66 1.08
N TYR A 179 -2.66 14.04 1.85
CA TYR A 179 -2.68 12.61 2.15
C TYR A 179 -3.87 12.24 3.03
N ARG A 180 -4.66 11.27 2.56
CA ARG A 180 -5.81 10.69 3.27
C ARG A 180 -5.82 9.17 3.10
N THR A 181 -6.14 8.44 4.16
CA THR A 181 -6.33 6.99 4.08
C THR A 181 -7.60 6.67 3.30
N GLY A 182 -7.52 5.76 2.33
CA GLY A 182 -8.68 5.36 1.53
C GLY A 182 -9.05 6.29 0.37
N SER A 183 -8.24 7.30 0.01
CA SER A 183 -8.56 8.25 -1.07
C SER A 183 -8.88 7.60 -2.42
N MET A 184 -8.31 6.42 -2.71
CA MET A 184 -8.60 5.68 -3.95
C MET A 184 -9.97 4.98 -3.96
N ASN A 185 -10.59 4.82 -2.78
CA ASN A 185 -11.89 4.17 -2.66
C ASN A 185 -13.05 5.16 -2.87
N GLU A 186 -12.78 6.47 -2.96
CA GLU A 186 -13.81 7.50 -3.15
C GLU A 186 -14.50 7.39 -4.52
N ILE A 187 -13.84 6.77 -5.50
CA ILE A 187 -14.36 6.55 -6.86
C ILE A 187 -15.45 5.46 -6.88
N PHE A 188 -15.47 4.56 -5.90
CA PHE A 188 -16.54 3.56 -5.78
C PHE A 188 -17.80 4.16 -5.16
N SER A 189 -18.94 3.87 -5.78
CA SER A 189 -20.26 4.09 -5.18
C SER A 189 -20.43 3.29 -3.88
N GLU A 190 -21.35 3.71 -3.01
CA GLU A 190 -21.63 2.97 -1.76
C GLU A 190 -22.07 1.52 -2.01
N SER A 191 -22.78 1.27 -3.11
CA SER A 191 -23.20 -0.07 -3.52
C SER A 191 -22.02 -0.95 -3.94
N GLU A 192 -21.02 -0.41 -4.64
CA GLU A 192 -19.79 -1.13 -5.00
C GLU A 192 -18.92 -1.42 -3.76
N LYS A 193 -18.84 -0.48 -2.81
CA LYS A 193 -18.17 -0.70 -1.52
C LYS A 193 -18.83 -1.81 -0.71
N GLN A 194 -20.15 -1.94 -0.77
CA GLN A 194 -20.92 -3.00 -0.09
C GLN A 194 -20.82 -4.35 -0.80
N ALA A 195 -20.88 -4.39 -2.14
CA ALA A 195 -20.79 -5.63 -2.92
C ALA A 195 -19.47 -6.38 -2.72
N HIS A 196 -18.41 -5.66 -2.37
CA HIS A 196 -17.08 -6.23 -2.14
C HIS A 196 -16.77 -6.49 -0.66
N LYS A 197 -17.66 -6.16 0.30
CA LYS A 197 -17.44 -6.41 1.75
C LYS A 197 -17.58 -7.88 2.21
N LEU A 198 -17.63 -8.85 1.28
CA LEU A 198 -17.83 -10.28 1.56
C LEU A 198 -16.53 -11.03 1.89
#